data_AF-A0A7W1HDW6-F1
#
_entry.id   AF-A0A7W1HDW6-F1
#
_cell.length_a   1.000
_cell.length_b   1.000
_cell.length_c   1.000
_cell.angle_alpha   90.00
_cell.angle_beta   90.00
_cell.angle_gamma   90.00
#
_symmetry.space_group_name_H-M   'P 1'
#
loop_
_entity.id
_entity.type
_entity.pdbx_description
1 polymer ?
#
loop_
_entity_poly.entity_id
_entity_poly.type
_entity_poly.pdbx_seq_one_letter_code
_entity_poly.pdbx_strand_id
1 'polypeptide(L)' 'DQSGYSVAVDTVGAGFHEKVLIVAGSSARLAEGNKDCPVDSAIVGVIDSYEVNEKE' A
#
# COMPACT_ATOMS: atom_id res chain seq x y z
N ASP A 1 10.10 16.32 -4.12
CA ASP A 1 8.99 16.42 -5.07
C ASP A 1 9.08 15.21 -6.02
N GLN A 2 8.57 14.06 -5.56
CA GLN A 2 8.57 12.79 -6.32
C GLN A 2 7.15 12.58 -6.83
N SER A 3 6.76 13.26 -7.90
CA SER A 3 5.44 13.11 -8.47
C SER A 3 5.34 11.76 -9.21
N GLY A 4 4.94 10.71 -8.49
CA GLY A 4 4.32 9.54 -9.11
C GLY A 4 4.64 8.17 -8.50
N TYR A 5 5.70 8.03 -7.71
CA TYR A 5 6.11 6.74 -7.16
C TYR A 5 6.23 6.78 -5.63
N SER A 6 5.84 5.68 -5.00
CA SER A 6 6.01 5.43 -3.57
C SER A 6 6.72 4.08 -3.41
N VAL A 7 7.63 4.00 -2.44
CA VAL A 7 8.25 2.74 -2.01
C VAL A 7 7.48 2.26 -0.79
N ALA A 8 6.98 1.03 -0.82
CA ALA A 8 6.21 0.43 0.26
C ALA A 8 6.77 -0.96 0.59
N VAL A 9 6.72 -1.33 1.87
CA VAL A 9 7.02 -2.71 2.29
C VAL A 9 5.89 -3.63 1.86
N ASP A 10 6.21 -4.68 1.13
CA ASP A 10 5.26 -5.73 0.80
C ASP A 10 5.08 -6.67 1.99
N THR A 11 3.89 -6.68 2.59
CA THR A 11 3.53 -7.61 3.67
C THR A 11 2.54 -8.68 3.22
N VAL A 12 2.15 -8.70 1.94
CA VAL A 12 1.09 -9.57 1.42
C VAL A 12 1.55 -10.51 0.30
N GLY A 13 2.75 -10.27 -0.24
CA GLY A 13 3.32 -11.07 -1.33
C GLY A 13 2.80 -10.65 -2.70
N ALA A 14 2.68 -9.33 -2.93
CA ALA A 14 2.22 -8.79 -4.20
C ALA A 14 3.21 -9.09 -5.34
N GLY A 15 2.67 -9.62 -6.44
CA GLY A 15 3.40 -9.92 -7.65
C GLY A 15 3.67 -8.68 -8.53
N PHE A 16 4.58 -8.85 -9.47
CA PHE A 16 4.78 -7.87 -10.53
C PHE A 16 3.49 -7.68 -11.33
N HIS A 17 3.18 -6.42 -11.69
CA HIS A 17 1.95 -6.02 -12.40
C HIS A 17 0.63 -6.14 -11.62
N GLU A 18 0.66 -6.46 -10.32
CA GLU A 18 -0.55 -6.41 -9.50
C GLU A 18 -0.89 -4.98 -9.06
N LYS A 19 -2.19 -4.67 -9.00
CA LYS A 19 -2.69 -3.44 -8.37
C LYS A 19 -2.81 -3.70 -6.89
N VAL A 20 -2.37 -2.75 -6.07
CA VAL A 20 -2.30 -2.92 -4.62
C VAL A 20 -2.87 -1.72 -3.87
N LEU A 21 -3.30 -1.96 -2.63
CA LEU A 21 -3.65 -0.92 -1.67
C LEU A 21 -2.48 -0.70 -0.72
N ILE A 22 -2.09 0.56 -0.54
CA ILE A 22 -1.06 0.96 0.43
C ILE A 22 -1.66 1.80 1.55
N VAL A 23 -1.05 1.73 2.73
CA VAL A 23 -1.24 2.69 3.82
C VAL A 23 0.05 3.48 4.02
N ALA A 24 -0.08 4.76 4.38
CA ALA A 24 1.05 5.65 4.61
C ALA A 24 1.08 6.20 6.05
N GLY A 25 2.23 6.73 6.46
CA GLY A 25 2.44 7.30 7.79
C GLY A 25 2.54 6.24 8.89
N SER A 26 2.17 6.60 10.12
CA SER A 26 2.29 5.71 11.29
C SER A 26 1.48 4.42 11.16
N SER A 27 0.41 4.42 10.35
CA SER A 27 -0.41 3.24 10.07
C SER A 27 0.37 2.13 9.35
N ALA A 28 1.45 2.45 8.63
CA ALA A 28 2.30 1.44 8.00
C ALA A 28 2.94 0.47 9.02
N ARG A 29 3.20 0.93 10.26
CA ARG A 29 3.69 0.07 11.34
C ARG A 29 2.62 -0.88 11.89
N LEU A 30 1.35 -0.68 11.57
CA LEU A 30 0.28 -1.60 11.95
C LEU A 30 0.17 -2.78 10.97
N ALA A 31 0.82 -2.71 9.81
CA ALA A 31 0.93 -3.84 8.91
C ALA A 31 1.69 -5.00 9.57
N GLU A 32 1.36 -6.22 9.16
CA GLU A 32 1.91 -7.44 9.75
C GLU A 32 3.45 -7.43 9.71
N GLY A 33 4.08 -7.72 10.85
CA GLY A 33 5.55 -7.71 10.98
C GLY A 33 6.21 -6.33 11.10
N ASN A 34 5.48 -5.22 11.05
CA ASN A 34 6.08 -3.87 10.97
C ASN A 34 5.97 -3.01 12.24
N LYS A 35 5.53 -3.55 13.38
CA LYS A 35 5.24 -2.78 14.62
C LYS A 35 6.38 -1.86 15.06
N ASP A 36 7.60 -2.40 15.09
CA ASP A 36 8.80 -1.70 15.54
C ASP A 36 9.71 -1.29 14.35
N CYS A 37 9.24 -1.52 13.12
CA CYS A 37 9.98 -1.18 11.91
C CYS A 37 9.85 0.32 11.60
N PRO A 38 10.94 1.00 11.21
CA PRO A 38 10.90 2.42 10.85
C PRO A 38 10.38 2.61 9.41
N VAL A 39 9.14 2.18 9.16
CA VAL A 39 8.48 2.23 7.85
C VAL A 39 7.32 3.22 7.87
N ASP A 40 7.09 3.87 6.74
CA ASP A 40 6.04 4.87 6.56
C ASP A 40 5.11 4.56 5.37
N SER A 41 5.31 3.42 4.71
CA SER A 41 4.44 2.92 3.65
C SER A 41 4.46 1.39 3.61
N ALA A 42 3.28 0.77 3.57
CA ALA A 42 3.14 -0.69 3.51
C ALA A 42 1.98 -1.09 2.59
N ILE A 43 2.19 -2.16 1.82
CA ILE A 43 1.14 -2.81 1.02
C ILE A 43 0.29 -3.65 1.98
N VAL A 44 -1.02 -3.40 2.00
CA VAL A 44 -1.96 -4.09 2.91
C VAL A 44 -2.96 -4.98 2.18
N GLY A 45 -2.94 -4.99 0.85
CA GLY A 45 -3.79 -5.87 0.05
C GLY A 45 -3.54 -5.78 -1.45
N VAL A 46 -3.86 -6.85 -2.15
CA VAL A 46 -3.91 -6.93 -3.62
C VAL A 46 -5.34 -6.65 -4.07
N ILE A 47 -5.51 -5.88 -5.14
CA ILE A 47 -6.82 -5.43 -5.64
C ILE A 47 -7.27 -6.35 -6.78
N ASP A 48 -8.37 -7.06 -6.56
CA ASP A 48 -9.04 -7.85 -7.63
C ASP A 48 -9.81 -6.95 -8.59
N SER A 49 -10.62 -6.03 -8.04
CA SER A 49 -11.45 -5.10 -8.81
C SER A 49 -11.75 -3.85 -8.00
N TYR A 50 -12.04 -2.75 -8.69
CA TYR A 50 -12.53 -1.52 -8.09
C TYR A 50 -13.55 -0.87 -9.03
N GLU A 51 -14.54 -0.22 -8.44
CA GLU A 51 -15.55 0.56 -9.16
C GLU A 51 -15.39 2.02 -8.76
N VAL A 52 -15.45 2.92 -9.75
CA VAL A 52 -15.41 4.36 -9.52
C VAL A 52 -16.75 4.90 -9.95
N ASN A 53 -17.50 5.42 -8.98
CA ASN A 53 -18.70 6.19 -9.28
C ASN A 53 -18.26 7.55 -9.81
N GLU A 54 -18.48 7.82 -11.09
CA GLU A 54 -18.37 9.18 -11.61
C GLU A 54 -19.43 10.04 -10.92
N LYS A 55 -18.97 11.01 -10.11
CA LYS A 55 -19.86 12.05 -9.60
C LYS A 55 -20.14 13.01 -10.77
N GLU A 56 -21.42 13.18 -11.12
CA GLU A 56 -21.88 14.38 -11.84
C GLU A 56 -21.57 15.66 -11.05
#